data_AF-A0A229T723-F1
#
_entry.id   AF-A0A229T723-F1
#
_cell.length_a   1.000
_cell.length_b   1.000
_cell.length_c   1.000
_cell.angle_alpha   90.00
_cell.angle_beta   90.00
_cell.angle_gamma   90.00
#
_symmetry.space_group_name_H-M   'P 1'
#
loop_
_entity.id
_entity.type
_entity.pdbx_description
1 polymer ?
#
loop_
_entity_poly.entity_id
_entity_poly.type
_entity_poly.pdbx_seq_one_letter_code
_entity_poly.pdbx_strand_id
1 'polypeptide(L)'
;MYRVFEALDELVTIVEEARGVPMTSSCVVPRGDVLELLDDVRDALPREVDDAQDVLDQRDELITKARDQAETTVNDANAEAERVTSEAAAEAERMIADAQARAEQVMADARAEAERMIAAGQAEYHNLTERARAEAERMMQAGRDAYERAVEDGRHEQSRLVSQTEVVQAAHAESARIVDEAHAEADRQRADCDAYVDGKLAEFSELLSTTLRTVDSGRNHLRAPSTLGQRPTPLYDFQP
;
A
#
# COMPACT_ATOMS: atom_id res chain seq x y z
N MET A 1 -42.96 -25.91 96.18
CA MET A 1 -41.84 -25.13 96.72
C MET A 1 -42.09 -24.59 98.13
N TYR A 2 -43.25 -23.96 98.39
CA TYR A 2 -43.46 -23.20 99.64
C TYR A 2 -43.43 -24.02 100.95
N ARG A 3 -43.89 -25.27 100.95
CA ARG A 3 -44.06 -26.06 102.18
C ARG A 3 -42.76 -26.51 102.84
N VAL A 4 -41.73 -26.81 102.05
CA VAL A 4 -40.40 -27.19 102.59
C VAL A 4 -39.73 -25.97 103.22
N PHE A 5 -39.74 -24.82 102.55
CA PHE A 5 -39.17 -23.59 103.09
C PHE A 5 -39.91 -23.13 104.33
N GLU A 6 -41.24 -23.21 104.33
CA GLU A 6 -42.08 -22.87 105.49
C GLU A 6 -41.78 -23.78 106.69
N ALA A 7 -41.67 -25.10 106.49
CA ALA A 7 -41.32 -26.02 107.56
C ALA A 7 -39.88 -25.84 108.07
N LEU A 8 -38.93 -25.48 107.20
CA LEU A 8 -37.55 -25.14 107.61
C LEU A 8 -37.49 -23.83 108.38
N ASP A 9 -38.21 -22.78 107.95
CA ASP A 9 -38.29 -21.49 108.63
C ASP A 9 -38.95 -21.62 110.01
N GLU A 10 -40.00 -22.45 110.12
CA GLU A 10 -40.65 -22.77 111.39
C GLU A 10 -39.71 -23.57 112.31
N LEU A 11 -38.93 -24.50 111.75
CA LEU A 11 -37.90 -25.24 112.51
C LEU A 11 -36.81 -24.30 113.04
N VAL A 12 -36.35 -23.35 112.21
CA VAL A 12 -35.37 -22.33 112.60
C VAL A 12 -35.95 -21.46 113.72
N THR A 13 -37.19 -21.02 113.59
CA THR A 13 -37.88 -20.21 114.61
C THR A 13 -37.98 -20.94 115.95
N ILE A 14 -38.36 -22.23 115.94
CA ILE A 14 -38.42 -23.06 117.15
C ILE A 14 -37.04 -23.21 117.80
N VAL A 15 -35.96 -23.32 117.02
CA VAL A 15 -34.60 -23.43 117.55
C VAL A 15 -34.10 -22.08 118.09
N GLU A 16 -34.44 -20.96 117.44
CA GLU A 16 -34.05 -19.62 117.87
C GLU A 16 -34.75 -19.18 119.17
N GLU A 17 -36.02 -19.55 119.35
CA GLU A 17 -36.81 -19.26 120.55
C GLU A 17 -36.60 -20.29 121.68
N ALA A 18 -35.81 -21.33 121.44
CA ALA A 18 -35.61 -22.44 122.36
C ALA A 18 -34.97 -22.00 123.68
N ARG A 19 -35.47 -22.53 124.79
CA ARG A 19 -34.98 -22.18 126.14
C ARG A 19 -33.64 -22.85 126.42
N GLY A 20 -32.58 -22.06 126.60
CA GLY A 20 -31.24 -22.53 126.96
C GLY A 20 -31.15 -23.17 128.36
N VAL A 21 -30.32 -24.21 128.50
CA VAL A 21 -30.03 -24.87 129.78
C VAL A 21 -28.79 -24.23 130.42
N PRO A 22 -28.85 -23.77 131.70
CA PRO A 22 -27.76 -23.03 132.33
C PRO A 22 -26.43 -23.79 132.34
N MET A 23 -25.32 -23.08 132.09
CA MET A 23 -23.95 -23.63 132.07
C MET A 23 -23.70 -24.72 131.00
N THR A 24 -24.53 -24.79 129.95
CA THR A 24 -24.35 -25.70 128.80
C THR A 24 -24.68 -24.99 127.48
N SER A 25 -24.22 -25.54 126.35
CA SER A 25 -24.61 -25.10 125.00
C SER A 25 -25.92 -25.74 124.51
N SER A 26 -26.69 -26.38 125.39
CA SER A 26 -27.91 -27.11 125.03
C SER A 26 -29.15 -26.25 125.20
N CYS A 27 -30.10 -26.37 124.27
CA CYS A 27 -31.43 -25.77 124.36
C CYS A 27 -32.50 -26.86 124.45
N VAL A 28 -33.63 -26.54 125.09
CA VAL A 28 -34.80 -27.42 125.18
C VAL A 28 -35.78 -27.01 124.09
N VAL A 29 -36.04 -27.94 123.16
CA VAL A 29 -37.01 -27.79 122.08
C VAL A 29 -38.19 -28.74 122.27
N PRO A 30 -39.41 -28.37 121.84
CA PRO A 30 -40.55 -29.28 121.79
C PRO A 30 -40.26 -30.39 120.77
N ARG A 31 -39.89 -31.58 121.26
CA ARG A 31 -39.49 -32.70 120.40
C ARG A 31 -40.57 -33.13 119.40
N GLY A 32 -41.86 -33.03 119.76
CA GLY A 32 -42.97 -33.39 118.88
C GLY A 32 -43.01 -32.50 117.63
N ASP A 33 -43.10 -31.20 117.86
CA ASP A 33 -43.20 -30.16 116.82
C ASP A 33 -41.97 -30.19 115.89
N VAL A 34 -40.76 -30.36 116.43
CA VAL A 34 -39.53 -30.47 115.61
C VAL A 34 -39.54 -31.74 114.75
N LEU A 35 -40.02 -32.87 115.26
CA LEU A 35 -40.09 -34.11 114.48
C LEU A 35 -41.18 -34.03 113.41
N GLU A 36 -42.30 -33.37 113.68
CA GLU A 36 -43.38 -33.14 112.71
C GLU A 36 -42.90 -32.28 111.53
N LEU A 37 -42.20 -31.18 111.81
CA LEU A 37 -41.60 -30.33 110.77
C LEU A 37 -40.50 -31.05 109.98
N LEU A 38 -39.66 -31.86 110.63
CA LEU A 38 -38.68 -32.68 109.93
C LEU A 38 -39.33 -33.76 109.05
N ASP A 39 -40.45 -34.34 109.48
CA ASP A 39 -41.22 -35.30 108.68
C ASP A 39 -41.89 -34.61 107.50
N ASP A 40 -42.44 -33.40 107.68
CA ASP A 40 -42.99 -32.58 106.58
C ASP A 40 -41.91 -32.21 105.55
N VAL A 41 -40.72 -31.83 106.01
CA VAL A 41 -39.54 -31.60 105.15
C VAL A 41 -39.13 -32.89 104.44
N ARG A 42 -39.08 -34.03 105.14
CA ARG A 42 -38.73 -35.34 104.57
C ARG A 42 -39.70 -35.80 103.50
N ASP A 43 -40.99 -35.51 103.65
CA ASP A 43 -42.03 -35.97 102.73
C ASP A 43 -42.23 -35.01 101.54
N ALA A 44 -41.89 -33.73 101.70
CA ALA A 44 -42.01 -32.72 100.66
C ALA A 44 -40.72 -32.53 99.82
N LEU A 45 -39.53 -32.60 100.43
CA LEU A 45 -38.24 -32.40 99.73
C LEU A 45 -38.02 -33.30 98.51
N PRO A 46 -38.28 -34.63 98.57
CA PRO A 46 -38.01 -35.50 97.42
C PRO A 46 -38.77 -35.08 96.18
N ARG A 47 -40.03 -34.63 96.31
CA ARG A 47 -40.85 -34.17 95.20
C ARG A 47 -40.33 -32.87 94.59
N GLU A 48 -39.91 -31.92 95.43
CA GLU A 48 -39.35 -30.65 94.95
C GLU A 48 -38.01 -30.85 94.22
N VAL A 49 -37.21 -31.83 94.65
CA VAL A 49 -35.96 -32.19 93.96
C VAL A 49 -36.25 -32.91 92.64
N ASP A 50 -37.27 -33.77 92.60
CA ASP A 50 -37.73 -34.44 91.37
C ASP A 50 -38.22 -33.41 90.34
N ASP A 51 -39.10 -32.49 90.74
CA ASP A 51 -39.59 -31.39 89.89
C ASP A 51 -38.43 -30.52 89.36
N ALA A 52 -37.41 -30.26 90.18
CA ALA A 52 -36.23 -29.51 89.76
C ALA A 52 -35.37 -30.29 88.75
N GLN A 53 -35.26 -31.62 88.91
CA GLN A 53 -34.57 -32.49 87.96
C GLN A 53 -35.30 -32.53 86.62
N ASP A 54 -36.62 -32.66 86.61
CA ASP A 54 -37.44 -32.62 85.39
C ASP A 54 -37.23 -31.32 84.59
N VAL A 55 -37.17 -30.17 85.27
CA VAL A 55 -36.89 -28.88 84.62
C VAL A 55 -35.48 -28.83 84.04
N LEU A 56 -34.49 -29.40 84.73
CA LEU A 56 -33.10 -29.46 84.23
C LEU A 56 -32.99 -30.38 83.01
N ASP A 57 -33.64 -31.54 83.04
CA ASP A 57 -33.67 -32.49 81.93
C ASP A 57 -34.37 -31.88 80.72
N GLN A 58 -35.50 -31.21 80.93
CA GLN A 58 -36.21 -30.51 79.86
C GLN A 58 -35.40 -29.36 79.29
N ARG A 59 -34.65 -28.61 80.12
CA ARG A 59 -33.70 -27.59 79.65
C ARG A 59 -32.62 -28.21 78.78
N ASP A 60 -32.03 -29.33 79.20
CA ASP A 60 -30.94 -29.97 78.47
C ASP A 60 -31.42 -30.56 77.14
N GLU A 61 -32.63 -31.12 77.10
CA GLU A 61 -33.29 -31.54 75.87
C GLU A 61 -33.53 -30.35 74.92
N LEU A 62 -34.06 -29.23 75.45
CA LEU A 62 -34.30 -28.02 74.66
C LEU A 62 -32.99 -27.44 74.10
N ILE A 63 -31.93 -27.37 74.90
CA ILE A 63 -30.62 -26.87 74.45
C ILE A 63 -30.06 -27.78 73.36
N THR A 64 -30.19 -29.09 73.50
CA THR A 64 -29.73 -30.05 72.49
C THR A 64 -30.48 -29.88 71.18
N LYS A 65 -31.82 -29.86 71.22
CA LYS A 65 -32.64 -29.61 70.02
C LYS A 65 -32.33 -28.27 69.36
N ALA A 66 -32.13 -27.22 70.14
CA ALA A 66 -31.79 -25.90 69.62
C ALA A 66 -30.41 -25.89 68.93
N ARG A 67 -29.42 -26.61 69.49
CA ARG A 67 -28.10 -26.78 68.88
C ARG A 67 -28.18 -27.56 67.57
N ASP A 68 -28.89 -28.69 67.56
CA ASP A 68 -29.04 -29.53 66.37
C ASP A 68 -29.78 -28.78 65.25
N GLN A 69 -30.82 -28.01 65.61
CA GLN A 69 -31.55 -27.17 64.66
C GLN A 69 -30.68 -26.05 64.10
N ALA A 70 -29.87 -25.41 64.94
CA ALA A 70 -28.94 -24.36 64.52
C ALA A 70 -27.86 -24.92 63.59
N GLU A 71 -27.28 -26.07 63.92
CA GLU A 71 -26.30 -26.75 63.08
C GLU A 71 -26.89 -27.12 61.71
N THR A 72 -28.08 -27.71 61.70
CA THR A 72 -28.80 -28.03 60.45
C THR A 72 -29.03 -26.77 59.61
N THR A 73 -29.51 -25.69 60.24
CA THR A 73 -29.77 -24.42 59.55
C THR A 73 -28.50 -23.83 58.94
N VAL A 74 -27.38 -23.87 59.67
CA VAL A 74 -26.08 -23.38 59.18
C VAL A 74 -25.57 -24.25 58.03
N ASN A 75 -25.68 -25.57 58.13
CA ASN A 75 -25.26 -26.50 57.08
C ASN A 75 -26.08 -26.30 55.80
N ASP A 76 -27.40 -26.16 55.92
CA ASP A 76 -28.28 -25.89 54.78
C ASP A 76 -27.97 -24.53 54.13
N ALA A 77 -27.77 -23.49 54.94
CA ALA A 77 -27.40 -22.17 54.44
C ALA A 77 -26.04 -22.17 53.73
N ASN A 78 -25.05 -22.91 54.25
CA ASN A 78 -23.74 -23.04 53.62
C ASN A 78 -23.82 -23.81 52.30
N ALA A 79 -24.58 -24.92 52.26
CA ALA A 79 -24.78 -25.70 51.04
C ALA A 79 -25.48 -24.88 49.95
N GLU A 80 -26.49 -24.10 50.32
CA GLU A 80 -27.19 -23.22 49.39
C GLU A 80 -26.28 -22.09 48.90
N ALA A 81 -25.48 -21.49 49.78
CA ALA A 81 -24.50 -20.48 49.38
C ALA A 81 -23.46 -21.04 48.40
N GLU A 82 -22.96 -22.26 48.64
CA GLU A 82 -22.03 -22.94 47.73
C GLU A 82 -22.68 -23.23 46.36
N ARG A 83 -23.94 -23.66 46.35
CA ARG A 83 -24.70 -23.88 45.11
C ARG A 83 -24.85 -22.59 44.30
N VAL A 84 -25.30 -21.51 44.94
CA VAL A 84 -25.51 -20.21 44.27
C VAL A 84 -24.20 -19.64 43.74
N THR A 85 -23.11 -19.73 44.52
CA THR A 85 -21.80 -19.24 44.08
C THR A 85 -21.24 -20.06 42.91
N SER A 86 -21.42 -21.38 42.92
CA SER A 86 -21.02 -22.25 41.81
C SER A 86 -21.82 -21.94 40.53
N GLU A 87 -23.13 -21.78 40.65
CA GLU A 87 -24.01 -21.42 39.52
C GLU A 87 -23.65 -20.05 38.94
N ALA A 88 -23.44 -19.05 39.79
CA ALA A 88 -23.04 -17.71 39.37
C ALA A 88 -21.67 -17.71 38.70
N ALA A 89 -20.70 -18.49 39.20
CA ALA A 89 -19.39 -18.64 38.58
C ALA A 89 -19.50 -19.26 37.18
N ALA A 90 -20.27 -20.34 37.02
CA ALA A 90 -20.49 -20.99 35.73
C ALA A 90 -21.25 -20.10 34.73
N GLU A 91 -22.17 -19.25 35.20
CA GLU A 91 -22.83 -18.26 34.35
C GLU A 91 -21.85 -17.15 33.91
N ALA A 92 -21.03 -16.64 34.83
CA ALA A 92 -20.02 -15.63 34.52
C ALA A 92 -19.00 -16.16 33.50
N GLU A 93 -18.52 -17.40 33.65
CA GLU A 93 -17.62 -18.05 32.69
C GLU A 93 -18.25 -18.16 31.30
N ARG A 94 -19.51 -18.58 31.21
CA ARG A 94 -20.25 -18.63 29.94
C ARG A 94 -20.41 -17.25 29.31
N MET A 95 -20.73 -16.23 30.10
CA MET A 95 -20.87 -14.86 29.60
C MET A 95 -19.55 -14.32 29.05
N ILE A 96 -18.43 -14.59 29.73
CA ILE A 96 -17.09 -14.20 29.27
C ILE A 96 -16.74 -14.91 27.97
N ALA A 97 -16.96 -16.23 27.89
CA ALA A 97 -16.70 -17.00 26.68
C ALA A 97 -17.52 -16.49 25.48
N ASP A 98 -18.81 -16.22 25.69
CA ASP A 98 -19.69 -15.64 24.67
C ASP A 98 -19.24 -14.25 24.23
N ALA A 99 -18.84 -13.39 25.18
CA ALA A 99 -18.36 -12.05 24.89
C ALA A 99 -17.04 -12.09 24.08
N GLN A 100 -16.13 -13.00 24.45
CA GLN A 100 -14.88 -13.24 23.73
C GLN A 100 -15.14 -13.73 22.30
N ALA A 101 -16.01 -14.73 22.12
CA ALA A 101 -16.38 -15.23 20.79
C ALA A 101 -16.99 -14.13 19.90
N ARG A 102 -17.87 -13.29 20.45
CA ARG A 102 -18.43 -12.15 19.72
C ARG A 102 -17.36 -11.12 19.35
N ALA A 103 -16.44 -10.81 20.27
CA ALA A 103 -15.36 -9.88 20.01
C ALA A 103 -14.43 -10.40 18.90
N GLU A 104 -14.08 -11.69 18.93
CA GLU A 104 -13.30 -12.35 17.89
C GLU A 104 -13.99 -12.28 16.53
N GLN A 105 -15.29 -12.55 16.47
CA GLN A 105 -16.09 -12.45 15.26
C GLN A 105 -16.08 -11.03 14.68
N VAL A 106 -16.35 -10.01 15.52
CA VAL A 106 -16.32 -8.60 15.09
C VAL A 106 -14.95 -8.21 14.56
N MET A 107 -13.87 -8.64 15.22
CA MET A 107 -12.51 -8.36 14.78
C MET A 107 -12.16 -9.08 13.47
N ALA A 108 -12.65 -10.30 13.27
CA ALA A 108 -12.49 -11.03 12.01
C ALA A 108 -13.24 -10.33 10.86
N ASP A 109 -14.47 -9.92 11.10
CA ASP A 109 -15.29 -9.21 10.10
C ASP A 109 -14.68 -7.86 9.73
N ALA A 110 -14.22 -7.09 10.73
CA ALA A 110 -13.56 -5.80 10.51
C ALA A 110 -12.24 -5.96 9.72
N ARG A 111 -11.45 -7.01 10.00
CA ARG A 111 -10.23 -7.32 9.23
C ARG A 111 -10.56 -7.68 7.78
N ALA A 112 -11.56 -8.54 7.56
CA ALA A 112 -11.99 -8.91 6.22
C ALA A 112 -12.52 -7.70 5.44
N GLU A 113 -13.23 -6.77 6.10
CA GLU A 113 -13.66 -5.52 5.47
C GLU A 113 -12.50 -4.59 5.12
N ALA A 114 -11.53 -4.43 6.03
CA ALA A 114 -10.33 -3.64 5.77
C ALA A 114 -9.54 -4.20 4.58
N GLU A 115 -9.38 -5.53 4.48
CA GLU A 115 -8.73 -6.18 3.35
C GLU A 115 -9.47 -5.91 2.03
N ARG A 116 -10.81 -6.00 2.03
CA ARG A 116 -11.62 -5.65 0.85
C ARG A 116 -11.43 -4.19 0.44
N MET A 117 -11.40 -3.27 1.40
CA MET A 117 -11.21 -1.84 1.13
C MET A 117 -9.83 -1.54 0.55
N ILE A 118 -8.78 -2.16 1.10
CA ILE A 118 -7.41 -2.02 0.57
C ILE A 118 -7.32 -2.58 -0.85
N ALA A 119 -7.87 -3.76 -1.10
CA ALA A 119 -7.86 -4.37 -2.42
C ALA A 119 -8.61 -3.51 -3.46
N ALA A 120 -9.78 -2.97 -3.09
CA ALA A 120 -10.54 -2.06 -3.94
C ALA A 120 -9.74 -0.78 -4.22
N GLY A 121 -9.17 -0.15 -3.19
CA GLY A 121 -8.35 1.05 -3.35
C GLY A 121 -7.11 0.84 -4.22
N GLN A 122 -6.43 -0.31 -4.09
CA GLN A 122 -5.30 -0.67 -4.94
C GLN A 122 -5.71 -0.86 -6.40
N ALA A 123 -6.85 -1.52 -6.65
CA ALA A 123 -7.36 -1.72 -8.00
C ALA A 123 -7.76 -0.39 -8.67
N GLU A 124 -8.42 0.51 -7.93
CA GLU A 124 -8.76 1.85 -8.41
C GLU A 124 -7.51 2.69 -8.69
N TYR A 125 -6.54 2.70 -7.77
CA TYR A 125 -5.27 3.40 -7.96
C TYR A 125 -4.53 2.90 -9.19
N HIS A 126 -4.45 1.58 -9.37
CA HIS A 126 -3.82 0.99 -10.54
C HIS A 126 -4.55 1.41 -11.83
N ASN A 127 -5.88 1.32 -11.87
CA ASN A 127 -6.66 1.73 -13.04
C ASN A 127 -6.46 3.21 -13.38
N LEU A 128 -6.49 4.09 -12.38
CA LEU A 128 -6.26 5.52 -12.57
C LEU A 128 -4.86 5.79 -13.12
N THR A 129 -3.84 5.12 -12.57
CA THR A 129 -2.46 5.27 -13.00
C THR A 129 -2.26 4.79 -14.44
N GLU A 130 -2.82 3.63 -14.80
CA GLU A 130 -2.77 3.10 -16.17
C GLU A 130 -3.48 4.01 -17.16
N ARG A 131 -4.66 4.55 -16.80
CA ARG A 131 -5.38 5.52 -17.63
C ARG A 131 -4.57 6.80 -17.84
N ALA A 132 -3.98 7.34 -16.77
CA ALA A 132 -3.16 8.54 -16.83
C ALA A 132 -1.90 8.33 -17.67
N ARG A 133 -1.24 7.17 -17.55
CA ARG A 133 -0.10 6.79 -18.40
C ARG A 133 -0.50 6.71 -19.86
N ALA A 134 -1.57 6.00 -20.18
CA ALA A 134 -2.06 5.88 -21.55
C ALA A 134 -2.47 7.24 -22.14
N GLU A 135 -3.02 8.14 -21.33
CA GLU A 135 -3.34 9.50 -21.76
C GLU A 135 -2.09 10.35 -22.01
N ALA A 136 -1.10 10.28 -21.11
CA ALA A 136 0.18 10.96 -21.29
C ALA A 136 0.91 10.46 -22.55
N GLU A 137 0.90 9.15 -22.82
CA GLU A 137 1.46 8.57 -24.03
C GLU A 137 0.74 9.07 -25.29
N ARG A 138 -0.60 9.11 -25.29
CA ARG A 138 -1.38 9.69 -26.40
C ARG A 138 -1.03 11.16 -26.63
N MET A 139 -0.90 11.95 -25.56
CA MET A 139 -0.54 13.36 -25.65
C MET A 139 0.87 13.55 -26.20
N MET A 140 1.84 12.75 -25.74
CA MET A 140 3.21 12.78 -26.25
C MET A 140 3.26 12.40 -27.73
N GLN A 141 2.53 11.37 -28.14
CA GLN A 141 2.48 10.95 -29.54
C GLN A 141 1.86 12.03 -30.42
N ALA A 142 0.69 12.56 -30.04
CA ALA A 142 0.06 13.65 -30.76
C ALA A 142 0.95 14.89 -30.85
N GLY A 143 1.69 15.20 -29.78
CA GLY A 143 2.68 16.28 -29.75
C GLY A 143 3.84 16.05 -30.72
N ARG A 144 4.37 14.82 -30.79
CA ARG A 144 5.42 14.44 -31.75
C ARG A 144 4.93 14.55 -33.19
N ASP A 145 3.74 14.02 -33.49
CA ASP A 145 3.15 14.06 -34.83
C ASP A 145 2.84 15.50 -35.26
N ALA A 146 2.43 16.37 -34.33
CA ALA A 146 2.22 17.79 -34.60
C ALA A 146 3.56 18.52 -34.83
N TYR A 147 4.58 18.21 -34.03
CA TYR A 147 5.91 18.77 -34.18
C TYR A 147 6.53 18.39 -35.53
N GLU A 148 6.46 17.11 -35.91
CA GLU A 148 6.99 16.62 -37.19
C GLU A 148 6.35 17.33 -38.39
N ARG A 149 5.01 17.44 -38.39
CA ARG A 149 4.27 18.21 -39.40
C ARG A 149 4.70 19.67 -39.45
N ALA A 150 4.84 20.33 -38.29
CA ALA A 150 5.27 21.72 -38.24
C ALA A 150 6.70 21.91 -38.78
N VAL A 151 7.61 20.95 -38.55
CA VAL A 151 8.96 20.98 -39.12
C VAL A 151 8.92 20.77 -40.62
N GLU A 152 8.10 19.84 -41.11
CA GLU A 152 7.94 19.58 -42.55
C GLU A 152 7.37 20.80 -43.28
N ASP A 153 6.27 21.36 -42.77
CA ASP A 153 5.66 22.60 -43.28
C ASP A 153 6.69 23.76 -43.26
N GLY A 154 7.45 23.89 -42.17
CA GLY A 154 8.50 24.88 -42.03
C GLY A 154 9.62 24.72 -43.07
N ARG A 155 10.03 23.48 -43.38
CA ARG A 155 11.03 23.19 -44.43
C ARG A 155 10.50 23.51 -45.82
N HIS A 156 9.25 23.19 -46.10
CA HIS A 156 8.60 23.53 -47.38
C HIS A 156 8.53 25.04 -47.56
N GLU A 157 8.09 25.77 -46.53
CA GLU A 157 7.99 27.22 -46.57
C GLU A 157 9.36 27.88 -46.67
N GLN A 158 10.36 27.40 -45.92
CA GLN A 158 11.74 27.85 -46.03
C GLN A 158 12.27 27.67 -47.46
N SER A 159 12.05 26.50 -48.07
CA SER A 159 12.48 26.23 -49.45
C SER A 159 11.81 27.16 -50.45
N ARG A 160 10.50 27.42 -50.26
CA ARG A 160 9.73 28.37 -51.08
C ARG A 160 10.32 29.77 -50.97
N LEU A 161 10.56 30.28 -49.77
CA LEU A 161 11.13 31.61 -49.54
C LEU A 161 12.54 31.76 -50.12
N VAL A 162 13.39 30.74 -49.94
CA VAL A 162 14.75 30.72 -50.53
C VAL A 162 14.66 30.77 -52.06
N SER A 163 13.80 29.97 -52.69
CA SER A 163 13.63 29.98 -54.15
C SER A 163 13.10 31.32 -54.71
N GLN A 164 12.35 32.06 -53.90
CA GLN A 164 11.81 33.37 -54.25
C GLN A 164 12.78 34.52 -53.98
N THR A 165 13.93 34.25 -53.36
CA THR A 165 14.92 35.29 -53.07
C THR A 165 15.62 35.72 -54.36
N GLU A 166 15.72 37.03 -54.61
CA GLU A 166 16.31 37.59 -55.84
C GLU A 166 17.72 37.06 -56.11
N VAL A 167 18.53 36.84 -55.07
CA VAL A 167 19.87 36.26 -55.18
C VAL A 167 19.85 34.85 -55.77
N VAL A 168 18.89 34.00 -55.39
CA VAL A 168 18.76 32.63 -55.92
C VAL A 168 18.27 32.66 -57.36
N GLN A 169 17.32 33.53 -57.69
CA GLN A 169 16.85 33.72 -59.06
C GLN A 169 17.96 34.26 -59.98
N ALA A 170 18.71 35.25 -59.51
CA ALA A 170 19.86 35.81 -60.22
C ALA A 170 20.96 34.75 -60.40
N ALA A 171 21.26 33.95 -59.37
CA ALA A 171 22.21 32.85 -59.46
C ALA A 171 21.78 31.77 -60.46
N HIS A 172 20.49 31.42 -60.52
CA HIS A 172 19.95 30.49 -61.52
C HIS A 172 20.00 31.06 -62.94
N ALA A 173 19.62 32.33 -63.13
CA ALA A 173 19.69 32.99 -64.42
C ALA A 173 21.15 33.09 -64.91
N GLU A 174 22.08 33.41 -64.02
CA GLU A 174 23.51 33.48 -64.34
C GLU A 174 24.09 32.09 -64.64
N SER A 175 23.72 31.06 -63.87
CA SER A 175 24.12 29.68 -64.15
C SER A 175 23.63 29.21 -65.52
N ALA A 176 22.36 29.49 -65.86
CA ALA A 176 21.82 29.20 -67.19
C ALA A 176 22.58 29.95 -68.29
N ARG A 177 22.86 31.24 -68.09
CA ARG A 177 23.65 32.06 -69.02
C ARG A 177 25.05 31.49 -69.25
N ILE A 178 25.74 31.07 -68.19
CA ILE A 178 27.08 30.44 -68.27
C ILE A 178 27.00 29.11 -69.04
N VAL A 179 26.00 28.28 -68.79
CA VAL A 179 25.81 27.01 -69.50
C VAL A 179 25.54 27.25 -70.99
N ASP A 180 24.67 28.19 -71.33
CA ASP A 180 24.38 28.54 -72.72
C ASP A 180 25.62 29.13 -73.43
N GLU A 181 26.37 30.00 -72.75
CA GLU A 181 27.61 30.58 -73.26
C GLU A 181 28.69 29.51 -73.48
N ALA A 182 28.85 28.58 -72.54
CA ALA A 182 29.77 27.45 -72.67
C ALA A 182 29.38 26.52 -73.82
N HIS A 183 28.09 26.27 -74.04
CA HIS A 183 27.61 25.50 -75.20
C HIS A 183 27.90 26.23 -76.51
N ALA A 184 27.61 27.54 -76.58
CA ALA A 184 27.90 28.34 -77.77
C ALA A 184 29.40 28.43 -78.06
N GLU A 185 30.25 28.53 -77.04
CA GLU A 185 31.70 28.50 -77.19
C GLU A 185 32.20 27.13 -77.65
N ALA A 186 31.68 26.04 -77.08
CA ALA A 186 32.01 24.70 -77.52
C ALA A 186 31.64 24.46 -79.00
N ASP A 187 30.48 24.97 -79.43
CA ASP A 187 30.04 24.86 -80.82
C ASP A 187 30.87 25.74 -81.76
N ARG A 188 31.25 26.96 -81.32
CA ARG A 188 32.22 27.79 -82.06
C ARG A 188 33.58 27.11 -82.19
N GLN A 189 34.11 26.55 -81.10
CA GLN A 189 35.39 25.86 -81.12
C GLN A 189 35.38 24.66 -82.06
N ARG A 190 34.28 23.90 -82.10
CA ARG A 190 34.10 22.83 -83.10
C ARG A 190 34.12 23.38 -84.52
N ALA A 191 33.35 24.42 -84.80
CA ALA A 191 33.31 25.03 -86.13
C ALA A 191 34.67 25.60 -86.56
N ASP A 192 35.40 26.25 -85.66
CA ASP A 192 36.74 26.77 -85.92
C ASP A 192 37.75 25.64 -86.16
N CYS A 193 37.67 24.55 -85.38
CA CYS A 193 38.47 23.34 -85.63
C CYS A 193 38.16 22.73 -86.99
N ASP A 194 36.89 22.61 -87.36
CA ASP A 194 36.46 22.07 -88.65
C ASP A 194 36.98 22.95 -89.81
N ALA A 195 36.84 24.27 -89.70
CA ALA A 195 37.35 25.22 -90.69
C ALA A 195 38.88 25.20 -90.80
N TYR A 196 39.59 25.06 -89.68
CA TYR A 196 41.04 24.93 -89.67
C TYR A 196 41.50 23.64 -90.36
N VAL A 197 40.82 22.51 -90.07
CA VAL A 197 41.11 21.22 -90.72
C VAL A 197 40.86 21.32 -92.21
N ASP A 198 39.74 21.90 -92.64
CA ASP A 198 39.42 22.10 -94.06
C ASP A 198 40.48 22.97 -94.76
N GLY A 199 40.86 24.09 -94.15
CA GLY A 199 41.92 24.96 -94.65
C GLY A 199 43.27 24.25 -94.80
N LYS A 200 43.67 23.43 -93.81
CA LYS A 200 44.89 22.62 -93.90
C LYS A 200 44.83 21.53 -94.95
N LEU A 201 43.66 20.90 -95.14
CA LEU A 201 43.46 19.95 -96.23
C LEU A 201 43.52 20.64 -97.60
N ALA A 202 42.99 21.86 -97.73
CA ALA A 202 43.08 22.66 -98.94
C ALA A 202 44.53 23.07 -99.27
N GLU A 203 45.28 23.60 -98.30
CA GLU A 203 46.71 23.91 -98.45
C GLU A 203 47.51 22.66 -98.85
N PHE A 204 47.24 21.52 -98.20
CA PHE A 204 47.89 20.25 -98.52
C PHE A 204 47.55 19.76 -99.93
N SER A 205 46.30 19.92 -100.36
CA SER A 205 45.84 19.61 -101.72
C SER A 205 46.54 20.48 -102.76
N GLU A 206 46.72 21.77 -102.48
CA GLU A 206 47.47 22.69 -103.35
C GLU A 206 48.96 22.33 -103.42
N LEU A 207 49.57 21.98 -102.27
CA LEU A 207 50.96 21.54 -102.20
C LEU A 207 51.17 20.24 -102.99
N LEU A 208 50.27 19.26 -102.85
CA LEU A 208 50.30 18.02 -103.63
C LEU A 208 50.10 18.30 -105.13
N SER A 209 49.19 19.20 -105.50
CA SER A 209 48.98 19.61 -106.90
C SER A 209 50.23 20.25 -107.50
N THR A 210 50.91 21.11 -106.74
CA THR A 210 52.17 21.75 -107.15
C THR A 210 53.32 20.74 -107.23
N THR A 211 53.38 19.80 -106.29
CA THR A 211 54.35 18.71 -106.29
C THR A 211 54.13 17.80 -107.51
N LEU A 212 52.89 17.43 -107.81
CA LEU A 212 52.52 16.66 -109.00
C LEU A 212 52.90 17.40 -110.30
N ARG A 213 52.65 18.72 -110.41
CA ARG A 213 53.12 19.51 -111.56
C ARG A 213 54.63 19.54 -111.69
N THR A 214 55.34 19.61 -110.56
CA THR A 214 56.81 19.55 -110.53
C THR A 214 57.31 18.17 -110.99
N VAL A 215 56.67 17.09 -110.55
CA VAL A 215 56.97 15.72 -110.99
C VAL A 215 56.64 15.52 -112.47
N ASP A 216 55.51 16.04 -112.97
CA ASP A 216 55.15 15.99 -114.39
C ASP A 216 56.10 16.83 -115.26
N SER A 217 56.53 17.99 -114.77
CA SER A 217 57.55 18.80 -115.45
C SER A 217 58.91 18.08 -115.48
N GLY A 218 59.31 17.44 -114.38
CA GLY A 218 60.49 16.57 -114.32
C GLY A 218 60.38 15.36 -115.25
N ARG A 219 59.20 14.73 -115.34
CA ARG A 219 58.92 13.63 -116.28
C ARG A 219 58.96 14.09 -117.73
N ASN A 220 58.45 15.29 -118.04
CA ASN A 220 58.49 15.87 -119.38
C ASN A 220 59.91 16.28 -119.77
N HIS A 221 60.72 16.79 -118.83
CA HIS A 221 62.16 17.04 -119.03
C HIS A 221 62.95 15.74 -119.29
N LEU A 222 62.51 14.60 -118.75
CA LEU A 222 63.08 13.29 -119.08
C LEU A 222 62.54 12.69 -120.39
N ARG A 223 61.54 13.33 -121.04
CA ARG A 223 60.86 12.83 -122.24
C ARG A 223 61.00 13.69 -123.51
N ALA A 224 61.71 14.82 -123.50
CA ALA A 224 61.88 15.67 -124.70
C ALA A 224 63.35 16.10 -124.95
N PRO A 225 63.89 15.90 -126.17
CA PRO A 225 65.26 16.29 -126.53
C PRO A 225 65.39 17.73 -127.07
N SER A 226 66.59 18.28 -126.86
CA SER A 226 67.13 19.60 -127.22
C SER A 226 66.83 20.11 -128.64
N THR A 227 66.50 21.41 -128.80
CA THR A 227 67.12 22.34 -129.78
C THR A 227 66.67 23.80 -129.60
N LEU A 228 67.67 24.66 -129.35
CA LEU A 228 67.96 25.99 -129.94
C LEU A 228 66.83 26.95 -130.39
N GLY A 229 66.90 28.17 -129.85
CA GLY A 229 67.36 29.30 -130.67
C GLY A 229 66.40 30.46 -130.90
N GLN A 230 66.81 31.62 -130.40
CA GLN A 230 66.82 32.93 -131.08
C GLN A 230 65.91 34.05 -130.52
N ARG A 231 66.60 35.13 -130.16
CA ARG A 231 66.20 36.47 -129.70
C ARG A 231 65.85 37.36 -130.92
N PRO A 232 65.13 38.50 -130.78
CA PRO A 232 65.70 39.71 -130.15
C PRO A 232 64.75 40.67 -129.39
N THR A 233 65.39 41.47 -128.52
CA THR A 233 65.07 42.72 -127.79
C THR A 233 64.66 43.94 -128.67
N PRO A 234 64.41 45.18 -128.16
CA PRO A 234 64.13 45.70 -126.78
C PRO A 234 63.02 46.82 -126.74
N LEU A 235 62.64 47.34 -125.56
CA LEU A 235 62.70 48.80 -125.24
C LEU A 235 62.23 49.12 -123.80
N TYR A 236 62.86 50.16 -123.25
CA TYR A 236 62.74 50.81 -121.94
C TYR A 236 61.31 51.24 -121.54
N ASP A 237 61.01 51.28 -120.24
CA ASP A 237 60.79 52.57 -119.55
C ASP A 237 60.96 52.50 -118.02
N PHE A 238 61.34 53.65 -117.46
CA PHE A 238 61.82 53.93 -116.10
C PHE A 238 60.70 54.52 -115.22
N GLN A 239 60.55 54.00 -113.99
CA GLN A 239 60.25 54.71 -112.71
C GLN A 239 58.99 55.60 -112.53
N PRO A 240 58.64 56.02 -111.28
CA PRO A 240 59.33 55.89 -109.98
C PRO A 240 58.65 54.99 -108.94
#